data_AF-A0A849EUC9-F1
#
_entry.id   AF-A0A849EUC9-F1
#
_cell.length_a   1.000
_cell.length_b   1.000
_cell.length_c   1.000
_cell.angle_alpha   90.00
_cell.angle_beta   90.00
_cell.angle_gamma   90.00
#
_symmetry.space_group_name_H-M   'P 1'
#
loop_
_entity.id
_entity.type
_entity.pdbx_description
1 polymer ?
#
loop_
_entity_poly.entity_id
_entity_poly.type
_entity_poly.pdbx_seq_one_letter_code
_entity_poly.pdbx_strand_id
1 'polypeptide(L)'
;MPDSVLGDDHRFTYFIGEPAERITPQNLQWRAALPLSRQAQPGPSKPGTTTCGDYFTAAADFLSRNDLALPRKALAEPLGRRPGCEEIHQIRVHLVKHGAFYHPARVTVAANESAVALTLNVAVSGRGCECLPREIANLAHLYDHYPRHFVPCCYGAGEGRTPSGGCLPMFATQWLSRFYEVHPSRGQGSRPLHWSVWDPDHGLWWLSPSQADAFFSQAAFILSYYFDPLTLSTVQAWHHAAGDFVVRNTGKSIDVRLITVRQYRPFIALADDDPIDLAVLLDTLTLFLLRTSLWMRIDRLDGVGDLVWAHDRYLVPIWQGFIRGVSAMAGRNGLPAEFVQGVVQYLAAHPPGALHDLGIQILSQQPGGRPETELIRENLRKHCKLLAAAVAHGLPPM
;
A
#
# COMPACT_ATOMS: atom_id res chain seq x y z
N MET A 1 13.06 23.75 33.89
CA MET A 1 11.74 23.10 33.74
C MET A 1 10.79 24.15 33.18
N PRO A 2 10.47 24.13 31.88
CA PRO A 2 9.24 24.74 31.39
C PRO A 2 8.18 23.64 31.27
N ASP A 3 7.22 23.67 32.18
CA ASP A 3 5.91 23.08 31.98
C ASP A 3 5.19 23.78 30.81
N SER A 4 4.34 23.04 30.09
CA SER A 4 3.48 23.45 28.96
C SER A 4 4.12 23.56 27.56
N VAL A 5 4.24 22.42 26.86
CA VAL A 5 4.34 22.37 25.37
C VAL A 5 3.15 21.64 24.73
N LEU A 6 2.30 21.00 25.53
CA LEU A 6 0.93 20.75 25.10
C LEU A 6 0.18 22.04 25.38
N GLY A 7 -0.17 22.80 24.33
CA GLY A 7 -1.32 23.69 24.47
C GLY A 7 -2.47 22.86 25.01
N ASP A 8 -3.20 23.36 26.01
CA ASP A 8 -4.36 22.73 26.66
C ASP A 8 -5.55 22.57 25.70
N ASP A 9 -5.29 22.07 24.50
CA ASP A 9 -6.32 21.62 23.61
C ASP A 9 -6.80 20.25 24.08
N HIS A 10 -7.75 20.29 25.01
CA HIS A 10 -8.40 19.12 25.61
C HIS A 10 -9.09 18.20 24.59
N ARG A 11 -9.16 18.59 23.31
CA ARG A 11 -9.70 17.76 22.22
C ARG A 11 -8.83 16.54 21.91
N PHE A 12 -7.53 16.58 22.19
CA PHE A 12 -6.62 15.50 21.81
C PHE A 12 -6.55 14.36 22.84
N THR A 13 -6.65 13.12 22.35
CA THR A 13 -6.47 11.90 23.16
C THR A 13 -5.60 10.89 22.43
N TYR A 14 -4.71 10.22 23.16
CA TYR A 14 -3.64 9.39 22.59
C TYR A 14 -3.76 7.93 23.02
N PHE A 15 -3.56 7.03 22.06
CA PHE A 15 -3.68 5.58 22.27
C PHE A 15 -2.56 4.83 21.57
N ILE A 16 -2.16 3.69 22.13
CA ILE A 16 -1.19 2.75 21.54
C ILE A 16 -1.71 1.31 21.63
N GLY A 17 -1.17 0.43 20.78
CA GLY A 17 -1.34 -1.01 20.90
C GLY A 17 -2.70 -1.55 20.44
N GLU A 18 -2.82 -2.88 20.48
CA GLU A 18 -4.03 -3.65 20.22
C GLU A 18 -4.16 -4.70 21.34
N PRO A 19 -5.12 -4.57 22.28
CA PRO A 19 -6.19 -3.57 22.32
C PRO A 19 -5.67 -2.14 22.61
N ALA A 20 -6.45 -1.14 22.20
CA ALA A 20 -6.08 0.27 22.31
C ALA A 20 -5.99 0.73 23.78
N GLU A 21 -4.79 1.04 24.25
CA GLU A 21 -4.52 1.56 25.59
C GLU A 21 -4.33 3.09 25.53
N ARG A 22 -5.07 3.83 26.38
CA ARG A 22 -4.92 5.29 26.48
C ARG A 22 -3.60 5.61 27.20
N ILE A 23 -2.84 6.55 26.66
CA ILE A 23 -1.62 7.05 27.30
C ILE A 23 -1.64 8.58 27.45
N THR A 24 -0.88 9.05 28.44
CA THR A 24 -0.68 10.46 28.77
C THR A 24 0.81 10.72 29.06
N PRO A 25 1.24 11.98 29.20
CA PRO A 25 2.63 12.33 29.57
C PRO A 25 3.13 11.71 30.89
N GLN A 26 2.22 11.24 31.74
CA GLN A 26 2.53 10.57 33.01
C GLN A 26 2.88 9.08 32.83
N ASN A 27 2.46 8.45 31.73
CA ASN A 27 2.76 7.04 31.46
C ASN A 27 4.24 6.83 31.06
N LEU A 28 4.84 5.70 31.47
CA LEU A 28 6.21 5.34 31.06
C LEU A 28 6.31 5.15 29.54
N GLN A 29 5.29 4.59 28.89
CA GLN A 29 5.28 4.40 27.44
C GLN A 29 5.38 5.73 26.66
N TRP A 30 4.94 6.85 27.25
CA TRP A 30 5.10 8.17 26.63
C TRP A 30 6.58 8.53 26.41
N ARG A 31 7.46 8.09 27.31
CA ARG A 31 8.90 8.36 27.27
C ARG A 31 9.71 7.26 26.58
N ALA A 32 9.05 6.17 26.18
CA ALA A 32 9.70 5.07 25.48
C ALA A 32 10.12 5.49 24.07
N ALA A 33 11.26 4.98 23.60
CA ALA A 33 11.70 5.21 22.23
C ALA A 33 10.74 4.54 21.24
N LEU A 34 10.45 5.24 20.15
CA LEU A 34 9.73 4.64 19.03
C LEU A 34 10.62 3.58 18.35
N PRO A 35 10.12 2.35 18.15
CA PRO A 35 10.81 1.34 17.37
C PRO A 35 11.15 1.83 15.97
N LEU A 36 12.40 1.68 15.50
CA LEU A 36 12.78 2.06 14.13
C LEU A 36 12.55 0.93 13.10
N SER A 37 12.07 -0.23 13.54
CA SER A 37 11.74 -1.36 12.68
C SER A 37 10.62 -2.20 13.30
N ARG A 38 9.96 -3.02 12.46
CA ARG A 38 8.92 -3.97 12.89
C ARG A 38 9.41 -4.99 13.93
N GLN A 39 10.71 -5.25 13.97
CA GLN A 39 11.33 -6.24 14.87
C GLN A 39 11.91 -5.59 16.14
N ALA A 40 12.00 -4.27 16.19
CA ALA A 40 12.49 -3.57 17.37
C ALA A 40 11.37 -3.48 18.41
N GLN A 41 11.67 -3.84 19.66
CA GLN A 41 10.76 -3.61 20.78
C GLN A 41 10.94 -2.17 21.30
N PRO A 42 9.87 -1.54 21.81
CA PRO A 42 10.01 -0.28 22.54
C PRO A 42 10.98 -0.46 23.71
N GLY A 43 11.97 0.41 23.79
CA GLY A 43 13.01 0.34 24.81
C GLY A 43 13.19 1.68 25.54
N PRO A 44 14.02 1.69 26.61
CA PRO A 44 14.39 2.95 27.25
C PRO A 44 15.00 3.90 26.21
N SER A 45 14.54 5.15 26.22
CA SER A 45 15.02 6.17 25.30
C SER A 45 16.47 6.54 25.59
N LYS A 46 17.25 6.71 24.53
CA LYS A 46 18.59 7.29 24.60
C LYS A 46 18.50 8.77 24.24
N PRO A 47 19.42 9.63 24.70
CA PRO A 47 19.48 11.00 24.23
C PRO A 47 19.49 11.06 22.69
N GLY A 48 18.57 11.83 22.11
CA GLY A 48 18.42 11.99 20.66
C GLY A 48 17.49 10.98 19.96
N THR A 49 16.86 10.03 20.66
CA THR A 49 15.85 9.13 20.06
C THR A 49 14.45 9.72 20.15
N THR A 50 13.69 9.68 19.05
CA THR A 50 12.26 10.04 19.05
C THR A 50 11.46 9.11 19.95
N THR A 51 10.67 9.69 20.85
CA THR A 51 9.79 8.96 21.77
C THR A 51 8.34 8.90 21.27
N CYS A 52 7.51 8.06 21.89
CA CYS A 52 6.06 8.09 21.66
C CYS A 52 5.47 9.48 21.96
N GLY A 53 5.94 10.16 23.00
CA GLY A 53 5.51 11.50 23.35
C GLY A 53 5.88 12.55 22.31
N ASP A 54 7.08 12.47 21.73
CA ASP A 54 7.50 13.32 20.62
C ASP A 54 6.57 13.12 19.41
N TYR A 55 6.22 11.87 19.10
CA TYR A 55 5.30 11.53 18.02
C TYR A 55 3.91 12.13 18.25
N PHE A 56 3.31 11.92 19.42
CA PHE A 56 1.96 12.40 19.70
C PHE A 56 1.90 13.92 19.76
N THR A 57 2.94 14.56 20.29
CA THR A 57 3.05 16.02 20.30
C THR A 57 3.17 16.58 18.88
N ALA A 58 4.03 15.99 18.04
CA ALA A 58 4.18 16.39 16.64
C ALA A 58 2.88 16.16 15.85
N ALA A 59 2.20 15.04 16.07
CA ALA A 59 0.91 14.75 15.44
C ALA A 59 -0.15 15.79 15.83
N ALA A 60 -0.23 16.17 17.10
CA ALA A 60 -1.15 17.20 17.58
C ALA A 60 -0.83 18.58 16.98
N ASP A 61 0.45 18.98 16.96
CA ASP A 61 0.90 20.21 16.31
C ASP A 61 0.48 20.24 14.84
N PHE A 62 0.77 19.17 14.08
CA PHE A 62 0.41 19.08 12.66
C PHE A 62 -1.10 19.17 12.43
N LEU A 63 -1.90 18.44 13.21
CA LEU A 63 -3.36 18.41 13.06
C LEU A 63 -4.04 19.73 13.48
N SER A 64 -3.43 20.48 14.40
CA SER A 64 -3.95 21.75 14.93
C SER A 64 -3.70 22.97 14.03
N ARG A 65 -2.79 22.88 13.07
CA ARG A 65 -2.38 24.01 12.22
C ARG A 65 -3.53 24.62 11.41
N ASN A 66 -3.40 25.92 11.16
CA ASN A 66 -4.30 26.71 10.33
C ASN A 66 -5.77 26.49 10.72
N ASP A 67 -6.07 26.62 12.02
CA ASP A 67 -7.39 26.43 12.58
C ASP A 67 -8.00 25.07 12.19
N LEU A 68 -7.28 23.99 12.52
CA LEU A 68 -7.68 22.61 12.24
C LEU A 68 -7.99 22.36 10.76
N ALA A 69 -7.23 22.97 9.84
CA ALA A 69 -7.55 22.93 8.41
C ALA A 69 -7.72 21.51 7.86
N LEU A 70 -6.84 20.58 8.27
CA LEU A 70 -6.84 19.20 7.82
C LEU A 70 -8.01 18.40 8.43
N PRO A 71 -8.22 18.35 9.76
CA PRO A 71 -9.44 17.77 10.35
C PRO A 71 -10.74 18.28 9.73
N ARG A 72 -10.83 19.59 9.47
CA ARG A 72 -12.00 20.21 8.84
C ARG A 72 -12.18 19.79 7.38
N LYS A 73 -11.09 19.64 6.62
CA LYS A 73 -11.13 19.14 5.24
C LYS A 73 -11.64 17.70 5.21
N ALA A 74 -11.17 16.86 6.12
CA ALA A 74 -11.61 15.47 6.22
C ALA A 74 -13.09 15.32 6.60
N LEU A 75 -13.61 16.20 7.47
CA LEU A 75 -15.03 16.22 7.85
C LEU A 75 -15.94 16.84 6.80
N ALA A 76 -15.40 17.53 5.79
CA ALA A 76 -16.22 18.29 4.84
C ALA A 76 -17.13 17.40 3.99
N GLU A 77 -16.63 16.24 3.56
CA GLU A 77 -17.39 15.26 2.78
C GLU A 77 -18.55 14.65 3.58
N PRO A 78 -18.35 14.02 4.77
CA PRO A 78 -19.46 13.43 5.52
C PRO A 78 -20.48 14.45 6.02
N LEU A 79 -20.08 15.71 6.27
CA LEU A 79 -21.00 16.77 6.68
C LEU A 79 -21.67 17.51 5.52
N GLY A 80 -21.23 17.28 4.27
CA GLY A 80 -21.67 18.06 3.10
C GLY A 80 -21.29 19.55 3.14
N ARG A 81 -20.47 19.96 4.11
CA ARG A 81 -19.95 21.34 4.30
C ARG A 81 -18.68 21.30 5.13
N ARG A 82 -17.82 22.31 4.99
CA ARG A 82 -16.66 22.47 5.88
C ARG A 82 -17.13 22.94 7.27
N PRO A 83 -16.86 22.21 8.37
CA PRO A 83 -17.25 22.64 9.71
C PRO A 83 -16.42 23.82 10.20
N GLY A 84 -16.92 24.54 11.21
CA GLY A 84 -16.15 25.43 12.07
C GLY A 84 -15.18 24.66 12.97
N CYS A 85 -14.25 25.37 13.62
CA CYS A 85 -13.22 24.76 14.46
C CYS A 85 -13.79 24.31 15.81
N GLU A 86 -14.72 25.10 16.33
CA GLU A 86 -15.50 24.89 17.54
C GLU A 86 -16.44 23.69 17.45
N GLU A 87 -16.83 23.27 16.25
CA GLU A 87 -17.65 22.08 16.05
C GLU A 87 -16.86 20.78 16.29
N ILE A 88 -15.53 20.83 16.13
CA ILE A 88 -14.64 19.69 16.38
C ILE A 88 -14.37 19.63 17.88
N HIS A 89 -14.96 18.64 18.55
CA HIS A 89 -14.85 18.48 20.00
C HIS A 89 -13.88 17.36 20.41
N GLN A 90 -13.47 16.50 19.48
CA GLN A 90 -12.51 15.43 19.79
C GLN A 90 -11.63 15.05 18.59
N ILE A 91 -10.34 14.84 18.88
CA ILE A 91 -9.35 14.26 17.98
C ILE A 91 -8.64 13.12 18.73
N ARG A 92 -8.90 11.89 18.33
CA ARG A 92 -8.25 10.69 18.88
C ARG A 92 -7.14 10.24 17.96
N VAL A 93 -5.90 10.19 18.43
CA VAL A 93 -4.74 9.68 17.69
C VAL A 93 -4.34 8.33 18.29
N HIS A 94 -4.50 7.26 17.52
CA HIS A 94 -4.16 5.90 17.93
C HIS A 94 -3.02 5.36 17.06
N LEU A 95 -1.83 5.22 17.63
CA LEU A 95 -0.68 4.62 16.95
C LEU A 95 -0.90 3.11 16.79
N VAL A 96 -1.11 2.66 15.55
CA VAL A 96 -1.54 1.29 15.24
C VAL A 96 -0.36 0.36 15.07
N LYS A 97 0.66 0.76 14.28
CA LYS A 97 1.81 -0.09 13.97
C LYS A 97 3.10 0.68 13.81
N HIS A 98 4.21 -0.07 13.88
CA HIS A 98 5.54 0.42 13.56
C HIS A 98 5.97 -0.17 12.21
N GLY A 99 6.11 0.67 11.19
CA GLY A 99 6.53 0.27 9.85
C GLY A 99 7.99 0.60 9.59
N ALA A 100 8.57 0.00 8.55
CA ALA A 100 9.93 0.31 8.12
C ALA A 100 10.06 1.74 7.55
N PHE A 101 8.97 2.28 6.99
CA PHE A 101 8.90 3.64 6.45
C PHE A 101 8.18 4.58 7.41
N TYR A 102 7.00 4.20 7.89
CA TYR A 102 6.14 5.07 8.69
C TYR A 102 5.62 4.40 9.95
N HIS A 103 5.24 5.24 10.90
CA HIS A 103 4.46 4.93 12.08
C HIS A 103 3.01 5.41 11.87
N PRO A 104 2.16 4.61 11.21
CA PRO A 104 0.79 5.02 10.94
C PRO A 104 -0.06 5.00 12.21
N ALA A 105 -0.79 6.10 12.42
CA ALA A 105 -1.86 6.20 13.39
C ALA A 105 -3.22 6.28 12.71
N ARG A 106 -4.24 5.70 13.35
CA ARG A 106 -5.63 6.01 13.08
C ARG A 106 -6.00 7.28 13.84
N VAL A 107 -6.38 8.32 13.10
CA VAL A 107 -6.87 9.58 13.66
C VAL A 107 -8.38 9.62 13.50
N THR A 108 -9.13 9.64 14.59
CA THR A 108 -10.58 9.84 14.56
C THR A 108 -10.89 11.28 14.93
N VAL A 109 -11.56 12.00 14.04
CA VAL A 109 -12.01 13.38 14.25
C VAL A 109 -13.52 13.36 14.41
N ALA A 110 -14.04 13.87 15.52
CA ALA A 110 -15.46 13.95 15.80
C ALA A 110 -15.95 15.41 15.84
N ALA A 111 -17.05 15.67 15.16
CA ALA A 111 -17.76 16.94 15.15
C ALA A 111 -19.28 16.71 15.14
N ASN A 112 -20.00 17.30 16.09
CA ASN A 112 -21.42 17.02 16.34
C ASN A 112 -21.71 15.50 16.38
N GLU A 113 -22.65 15.02 15.57
CA GLU A 113 -23.01 13.59 15.45
C GLU A 113 -22.18 12.82 14.41
N SER A 114 -21.18 13.46 13.79
CA SER A 114 -20.35 12.86 12.73
C SER A 114 -18.93 12.61 13.19
N ALA A 115 -18.36 11.49 12.73
CA ALA A 115 -16.95 11.20 12.92
C ALA A 115 -16.33 10.65 11.63
N VAL A 116 -15.09 11.05 11.37
CA VAL A 116 -14.29 10.54 10.25
C VAL A 116 -12.99 9.97 10.79
N ALA A 117 -12.50 8.89 10.15
CA ALA A 117 -11.19 8.33 10.43
C ALA A 117 -10.20 8.66 9.31
N LEU A 118 -8.96 8.91 9.69
CA LEU A 118 -7.83 9.22 8.81
C LEU A 118 -6.65 8.32 9.20
N THR A 119 -5.77 8.06 8.24
CA THR A 119 -4.45 7.49 8.53
C THR A 119 -3.45 8.64 8.58
N LEU A 120 -2.76 8.81 9.70
CA LEU A 120 -1.62 9.72 9.81
C LEU A 120 -0.33 8.92 9.70
N ASN A 121 0.39 9.07 8.59
CA ASN A 121 1.68 8.41 8.36
C ASN A 121 2.80 9.35 8.80
N VAL A 122 3.54 8.98 9.84
CA VAL A 122 4.69 9.76 10.34
C VAL A 122 5.99 9.06 9.99
N ALA A 123 6.90 9.78 9.33
CA ALA A 123 8.24 9.30 9.03
C ALA A 123 9.19 9.63 10.19
N VAL A 124 9.79 8.58 10.75
CA VAL A 124 10.85 8.70 11.78
C VAL A 124 12.17 8.12 11.27
N SER A 125 12.11 7.11 10.39
CA SER A 125 13.29 6.53 9.77
C SER A 125 13.77 7.38 8.58
N GLY A 126 15.09 7.39 8.32
CA GLY A 126 15.65 8.08 7.15
C GLY A 126 15.02 7.62 5.83
N ARG A 127 14.78 6.31 5.69
CA ARG A 127 14.07 5.74 4.54
C ARG A 127 12.64 6.27 4.39
N GLY A 128 11.93 6.46 5.51
CA GLY A 128 10.62 7.09 5.52
C GLY A 128 10.67 8.53 5.06
N CYS A 129 11.60 9.32 5.62
CA CYS A 129 11.76 10.73 5.28
C CYS A 129 12.10 10.94 3.80
N GLU A 130 12.99 10.12 3.25
CA GLU A 130 13.37 10.18 1.82
C GLU A 130 12.23 9.76 0.89
N CYS A 131 11.36 8.83 1.32
CA CYS A 131 10.28 8.31 0.49
C CYS A 131 9.02 9.18 0.51
N LEU A 132 8.76 9.84 1.64
CA LEU A 132 7.50 10.54 1.93
C LEU A 132 7.11 11.57 0.86
N PRO A 133 7.98 12.50 0.40
CA PRO A 133 7.60 13.49 -0.60
C PRO A 133 7.12 12.86 -1.92
N ARG A 134 7.82 11.81 -2.36
CA ARG A 134 7.48 11.08 -3.58
C ARG A 134 6.17 10.31 -3.44
N GLU A 135 5.94 9.68 -2.29
CA GLU A 135 4.69 8.95 -2.05
C GLU A 135 3.46 9.87 -2.03
N ILE A 136 3.57 11.04 -1.40
CA ILE A 136 2.51 12.05 -1.42
C ILE A 136 2.22 12.48 -2.86
N ALA A 137 3.26 12.81 -3.63
CA ALA A 137 3.11 13.24 -5.01
C ALA A 137 2.46 12.15 -5.88
N ASN A 138 2.87 10.89 -5.73
CA ASN A 138 2.28 9.79 -6.48
C ASN A 138 0.83 9.51 -6.10
N LEU A 139 0.51 9.52 -4.79
CA LEU A 139 -0.87 9.34 -4.33
C LEU A 139 -1.78 10.44 -4.88
N ALA A 140 -1.35 11.71 -4.80
CA ALA A 140 -2.09 12.83 -5.37
C ALA A 140 -2.23 12.69 -6.89
N HIS A 141 -1.14 12.39 -7.60
CA HIS A 141 -1.17 12.21 -9.05
C HIS A 141 -2.17 11.12 -9.48
N LEU A 142 -2.10 9.93 -8.86
CA LEU A 142 -3.02 8.83 -9.18
C LEU A 142 -4.47 9.16 -8.80
N TYR A 143 -4.69 9.90 -7.71
CA TYR A 143 -6.05 10.30 -7.31
C TYR A 143 -6.64 11.34 -8.28
N ASP A 144 -5.84 12.32 -8.72
CA ASP A 144 -6.32 13.43 -9.55
C ASP A 144 -6.50 13.05 -11.03
N HIS A 145 -5.70 12.10 -11.55
CA HIS A 145 -5.67 11.78 -12.98
C HIS A 145 -6.46 10.52 -13.36
N TYR A 146 -6.89 9.71 -12.38
CA TYR A 146 -7.57 8.44 -12.66
C TYR A 146 -9.02 8.48 -12.17
N PRO A 147 -10.02 8.21 -13.02
CA PRO A 147 -11.44 8.34 -12.65
C PRO A 147 -11.91 7.31 -11.62
N ARG A 148 -11.18 6.20 -11.44
CA ARG A 148 -11.46 5.21 -10.40
C ARG A 148 -10.33 5.21 -9.38
N HIS A 149 -10.66 5.55 -8.14
CA HIS A 149 -9.69 5.62 -7.06
C HIS A 149 -9.55 4.25 -6.36
N PHE A 150 -8.45 3.56 -6.63
CA PHE A 150 -8.02 2.38 -5.88
C PHE A 150 -6.99 2.70 -4.78
N VAL A 151 -6.60 3.98 -4.69
CA VAL A 151 -5.68 4.53 -3.69
C VAL A 151 -6.42 5.48 -2.74
N PRO A 152 -5.94 5.67 -1.51
CA PRO A 152 -6.59 6.58 -0.56
C PRO A 152 -6.39 8.04 -0.98
N CYS A 153 -7.40 8.87 -0.72
CA CYS A 153 -7.27 10.32 -0.86
C CYS A 153 -6.24 10.89 0.11
N CYS A 154 -5.42 11.84 -0.32
CA CYS A 154 -4.49 12.59 0.53
C CYS A 154 -5.14 13.90 1.03
N TYR A 155 -5.32 14.03 2.34
CA TYR A 155 -5.90 15.24 2.92
C TYR A 155 -4.88 16.37 3.06
N GLY A 156 -3.63 16.04 3.39
CA GLY A 156 -2.55 17.01 3.50
C GLY A 156 -1.24 16.38 3.99
N ALA A 157 -0.15 17.13 3.82
CA ALA A 157 1.18 16.75 4.25
C ALA A 157 1.92 17.94 4.86
N GLY A 158 2.93 17.66 5.67
CA GLY A 158 3.76 18.67 6.32
C GLY A 158 4.64 18.04 7.38
N GLU A 159 4.96 18.81 8.41
CA GLU A 159 5.78 18.36 9.53
C GLU A 159 5.10 18.73 10.84
N GLY A 160 5.29 17.95 11.89
CA GLY A 160 4.85 18.28 13.24
C GLY A 160 6.04 18.57 14.16
N ARG A 161 5.92 19.56 15.04
CA ARG A 161 6.99 19.93 15.99
C ARG A 161 7.01 19.05 17.23
N THR A 162 8.19 18.58 17.63
CA THR A 162 8.40 17.86 18.90
C THR A 162 8.64 18.86 20.05
N PRO A 163 8.49 18.45 21.32
CA PRO A 163 8.83 19.30 22.47
C PRO A 163 10.28 19.78 22.47
N SER A 164 11.19 19.00 21.90
CA SER A 164 12.62 19.34 21.76
C SER A 164 12.92 20.29 20.60
N GLY A 165 11.91 20.74 19.84
CA GLY A 165 12.06 21.63 18.69
C GLY A 165 12.43 20.90 17.38
N GLY A 166 12.52 19.57 17.39
CA GLY A 166 12.65 18.76 16.19
C GLY A 166 11.35 18.76 15.36
N CYS A 167 11.44 18.28 14.13
CA CYS A 167 10.30 18.17 13.22
C CYS A 167 10.17 16.73 12.71
N LEU A 168 8.94 16.22 12.67
CA LEU A 168 8.62 14.90 12.13
C LEU A 168 7.78 15.07 10.86
N PRO A 169 8.30 14.69 9.67
CA PRO A 169 7.53 14.69 8.44
C PRO A 169 6.36 13.71 8.50
N MET A 170 5.20 14.15 8.03
CA MET A 170 3.98 13.35 8.04
C MET A 170 2.97 13.74 6.97
N PHE A 171 2.06 12.82 6.68
CA PHE A 171 0.93 13.07 5.79
C PHE A 171 -0.30 12.30 6.24
N ALA A 172 -1.48 12.86 5.99
CA ALA A 172 -2.75 12.25 6.33
C ALA A 172 -3.49 11.79 5.06
N THR A 173 -3.95 10.54 5.08
CA THR A 173 -4.77 9.95 4.02
C THR A 173 -6.09 9.43 4.54
N GLN A 174 -6.99 9.05 3.63
CA GLN A 174 -8.22 8.33 3.95
C GLN A 174 -7.95 7.06 4.76
N TRP A 175 -8.66 6.89 5.87
CA TRP A 175 -8.79 5.59 6.52
C TRP A 175 -9.79 4.75 5.74
N LEU A 176 -9.33 3.64 5.18
CA LEU A 176 -10.20 2.73 4.45
C LEU A 176 -10.94 1.82 5.45
N SER A 177 -12.10 2.29 5.93
CA SER A 177 -12.92 1.57 6.90
C SER A 177 -13.28 0.16 6.40
N ARG A 178 -13.10 -0.84 7.28
CA ARG A 178 -13.33 -2.28 7.02
C ARG A 178 -12.42 -2.89 5.96
N PHE A 179 -11.31 -2.22 5.63
CA PHE A 179 -10.23 -2.83 4.85
C PHE A 179 -9.12 -3.26 5.79
N TYR A 180 -8.60 -4.47 5.54
CA TYR A 180 -7.65 -5.15 6.43
C TYR A 180 -6.52 -5.79 5.62
N GLU A 181 -5.36 -5.98 6.25
CA GLU A 181 -4.22 -6.67 5.64
C GLU A 181 -4.53 -8.15 5.43
N VAL A 182 -3.97 -8.73 4.38
CA VAL A 182 -4.15 -10.13 4.00
C VAL A 182 -2.80 -10.79 3.77
N HIS A 183 -2.59 -11.95 4.39
CA HIS A 183 -1.33 -12.68 4.33
C HIS A 183 -1.56 -14.19 4.21
N PRO A 184 -0.62 -14.95 3.64
CA PRO A 184 -0.67 -16.39 3.72
C PRO A 184 -0.41 -16.83 5.15
N SER A 185 -1.15 -17.83 5.61
CA SER A 185 -0.99 -18.46 6.91
C SER A 185 -1.15 -19.97 6.79
N ARG A 186 -0.49 -20.70 7.69
CA ARG A 186 -0.53 -22.17 7.72
C ARG A 186 -1.75 -22.71 8.46
N GLY A 187 -2.49 -21.89 9.22
CA GLY A 187 -3.59 -22.37 10.07
C GLY A 187 -3.12 -23.43 11.09
N GLN A 188 -4.08 -24.10 11.76
CA GLN A 188 -3.81 -25.25 12.63
C GLN A 188 -3.77 -26.55 11.80
N GLY A 189 -2.77 -26.71 10.93
CA GLY A 189 -2.60 -27.94 10.13
C GLY A 189 -1.65 -27.77 8.95
N SER A 190 -0.80 -28.75 8.67
CA SER A 190 0.17 -28.67 7.58
C SER A 190 -0.49 -28.80 6.21
N ARG A 191 -0.55 -27.69 5.47
CA ARG A 191 -0.92 -27.54 4.04
C ARG A 191 -2.40 -27.87 3.71
N PRO A 192 -3.02 -27.12 2.77
CA PRO A 192 -2.46 -26.05 1.93
C PRO A 192 -2.32 -24.69 2.65
N LEU A 193 -1.58 -23.74 2.06
CA LEU A 193 -1.54 -22.35 2.53
C LEU A 193 -2.92 -21.71 2.35
N HIS A 194 -3.44 -21.11 3.40
CA HIS A 194 -4.67 -20.32 3.36
C HIS A 194 -4.33 -18.83 3.41
N TRP A 195 -5.22 -17.97 2.92
CA TRP A 195 -5.06 -16.52 3.02
C TRP A 195 -5.92 -16.02 4.17
N SER A 196 -5.28 -15.45 5.18
CA SER A 196 -5.93 -14.91 6.36
C SER A 196 -5.99 -13.40 6.30
N VAL A 197 -7.09 -12.83 6.77
CA VAL A 197 -7.33 -11.40 6.84
C VAL A 197 -7.38 -10.98 8.30
N TRP A 198 -6.60 -9.95 8.61
CA TRP A 198 -6.38 -9.50 9.98
C TRP A 198 -7.37 -8.40 10.32
N ASP A 199 -8.55 -8.82 10.81
CA ASP A 199 -9.57 -7.91 11.31
C ASP A 199 -9.44 -7.77 12.84
N PRO A 200 -8.96 -6.63 13.36
CA PRO A 200 -8.82 -6.42 14.81
C PRO A 200 -10.16 -6.39 15.56
N ASP A 201 -11.28 -6.14 14.85
CA ASP A 201 -12.61 -6.02 15.47
C ASP A 201 -13.29 -7.40 15.57
N HIS A 202 -13.11 -8.27 14.57
CA HIS A 202 -13.79 -9.58 14.50
C HIS A 202 -12.84 -10.78 14.60
N GLY A 203 -11.54 -10.54 14.73
CA GLY A 203 -10.51 -11.56 14.71
C GLY A 203 -10.15 -12.05 13.31
N LEU A 204 -9.25 -13.02 13.27
CA LEU A 204 -8.76 -13.61 12.03
C LEU A 204 -9.88 -14.33 11.26
N TRP A 205 -10.03 -14.01 9.97
CA TRP A 205 -10.90 -14.78 9.07
C TRP A 205 -10.16 -15.18 7.80
N TRP A 206 -10.69 -16.20 7.12
CA TRP A 206 -10.02 -16.84 6.00
C TRP A 206 -10.71 -16.50 4.68
N LEU A 207 -9.94 -16.16 3.65
CA LEU A 207 -10.47 -16.07 2.30
C LEU A 207 -10.92 -17.46 1.84
N SER A 208 -12.13 -17.55 1.30
CA SER A 208 -12.52 -18.71 0.50
C SER A 208 -11.63 -18.83 -0.75
N PRO A 209 -11.59 -19.99 -1.41
CA PRO A 209 -10.85 -20.14 -2.67
C PRO A 209 -11.21 -19.09 -3.73
N SER A 210 -12.49 -18.75 -3.87
CA SER A 210 -12.94 -17.73 -4.84
C SER A 210 -12.56 -16.31 -4.42
N GLN A 211 -12.55 -16.00 -3.12
CA GLN A 211 -12.07 -14.72 -2.61
C GLN A 211 -10.56 -14.57 -2.78
N ALA A 212 -9.79 -15.63 -2.59
CA ALA A 212 -8.35 -15.63 -2.87
C ALA A 212 -8.08 -15.40 -4.36
N ASP A 213 -8.80 -16.07 -5.26
CA ASP A 213 -8.71 -15.80 -6.70
C ASP A 213 -9.09 -14.33 -7.01
N ALA A 214 -10.15 -13.82 -6.40
CA ALA A 214 -10.56 -12.41 -6.55
C ALA A 214 -9.49 -11.42 -6.04
N PHE A 215 -8.77 -11.75 -4.97
CA PHE A 215 -7.66 -10.94 -4.44
C PHE A 215 -6.57 -10.77 -5.49
N PHE A 216 -6.05 -11.88 -6.00
CA PHE A 216 -5.00 -11.88 -7.01
C PHE A 216 -5.43 -11.18 -8.30
N SER A 217 -6.66 -11.43 -8.75
CA SER A 217 -7.21 -10.78 -9.93
C SER A 217 -7.34 -9.27 -9.73
N GLN A 218 -7.88 -8.82 -8.59
CA GLN A 218 -8.05 -7.38 -8.34
C GLN A 218 -6.73 -6.66 -8.08
N ALA A 219 -5.76 -7.26 -7.40
CA ALA A 219 -4.44 -6.66 -7.20
C ALA A 219 -3.71 -6.46 -8.55
N ALA A 220 -3.70 -7.48 -9.42
CA ALA A 220 -3.14 -7.38 -10.77
C ALA A 220 -3.90 -6.36 -11.63
N PHE A 221 -5.23 -6.31 -11.50
CA PHE A 221 -6.07 -5.30 -12.15
C PHE A 221 -5.67 -3.88 -11.73
N ILE A 222 -5.53 -3.61 -10.43
CA ILE A 222 -5.21 -2.27 -9.91
C ILE A 222 -3.86 -1.80 -10.45
N LEU A 223 -2.84 -2.66 -10.41
CA LEU A 223 -1.50 -2.31 -10.91
C LEU A 223 -1.52 -2.03 -12.42
N SER A 224 -2.24 -2.86 -13.19
CA SER A 224 -2.34 -2.70 -14.65
C SER A 224 -3.23 -1.51 -15.03
N TYR A 225 -4.25 -1.21 -14.24
CA TYR A 225 -5.10 -0.03 -14.41
C TYR A 225 -4.29 1.26 -14.26
N TYR A 226 -3.33 1.28 -13.33
CA TYR A 226 -2.41 2.40 -13.14
C TYR A 226 -1.21 2.41 -14.11
N PHE A 227 -1.09 1.44 -15.03
CA PHE A 227 -0.10 1.55 -16.11
C PHE A 227 -0.46 2.74 -17.00
N ASP A 228 0.52 3.60 -17.28
CA ASP A 228 0.39 4.72 -18.22
C ASP A 228 1.13 4.38 -19.53
N PRO A 229 0.41 4.16 -20.65
CA PRO A 229 1.02 3.80 -21.92
C PRO A 229 1.78 4.94 -22.60
N LEU A 230 1.55 6.19 -22.18
CA LEU A 230 2.21 7.36 -22.78
C LEU A 230 3.56 7.67 -22.15
N THR A 231 3.79 7.20 -20.93
CA THR A 231 5.07 7.39 -20.20
C THR A 231 5.72 6.08 -19.78
N LEU A 232 5.06 4.95 -20.08
CA LEU A 232 5.41 3.61 -19.59
C LEU A 232 5.47 3.53 -18.05
N SER A 233 4.81 4.46 -17.36
CA SER A 233 4.87 4.56 -15.91
C SER A 233 4.04 3.48 -15.22
N THR A 234 4.59 2.95 -14.13
CA THR A 234 3.95 1.88 -13.35
C THR A 234 4.14 2.12 -11.85
N VAL A 235 3.22 1.57 -11.07
CA VAL A 235 3.40 1.48 -9.62
C VAL A 235 4.48 0.43 -9.32
N GLN A 236 5.59 0.89 -8.78
CA GLN A 236 6.76 0.10 -8.38
C GLN A 236 6.94 0.12 -6.86
N ALA A 237 7.84 -0.71 -6.34
CA ALA A 237 8.17 -0.79 -4.91
C ALA A 237 6.97 -1.09 -3.97
N TRP A 238 5.98 -1.84 -4.47
CA TRP A 238 4.94 -2.47 -3.66
C TRP A 238 5.36 -3.89 -3.21
N HIS A 239 4.80 -4.36 -2.11
CA HIS A 239 5.02 -5.70 -1.58
C HIS A 239 3.84 -6.20 -0.73
N HIS A 240 3.40 -7.45 -0.91
CA HIS A 240 2.33 -8.01 -0.07
C HIS A 240 2.68 -8.01 1.41
N ALA A 241 3.88 -8.45 1.78
CA ALA A 241 4.29 -8.47 3.19
C ALA A 241 4.43 -7.06 3.81
N ALA A 242 4.45 -6.01 2.98
CA ALA A 242 4.43 -4.64 3.48
C ALA A 242 3.01 -4.18 3.90
N GLY A 243 1.97 -4.95 3.55
CA GLY A 243 0.56 -4.60 3.78
C GLY A 243 0.04 -3.60 2.74
N ASP A 244 0.68 -3.51 1.57
CA ASP A 244 0.35 -2.48 0.57
C ASP A 244 -1.04 -2.68 -0.06
N PHE A 245 -1.52 -3.93 -0.09
CA PHE A 245 -2.89 -4.26 -0.48
C PHE A 245 -3.72 -4.61 0.74
N VAL A 246 -4.92 -4.03 0.80
CA VAL A 246 -5.91 -4.31 1.85
C VAL A 246 -7.22 -4.76 1.23
N VAL A 247 -7.95 -5.59 1.96
CA VAL A 247 -9.18 -6.23 1.48
C VAL A 247 -10.36 -5.92 2.38
N ARG A 248 -11.54 -5.76 1.78
CA ARG A 248 -12.82 -5.65 2.49
C ARG A 248 -13.75 -6.76 2.02
N ASN A 249 -14.40 -7.45 2.94
CA ASN A 249 -15.40 -8.45 2.62
C ASN A 249 -16.69 -7.80 2.10
N THR A 250 -17.21 -8.27 0.97
CA THR A 250 -18.48 -7.83 0.36
C THR A 250 -19.52 -8.96 0.30
N GLY A 251 -19.33 -10.01 1.10
CA GLY A 251 -20.15 -11.20 1.13
C GLY A 251 -19.54 -12.30 0.26
N LYS A 252 -20.01 -12.43 -0.99
CA LYS A 252 -19.54 -13.48 -1.92
C LYS A 252 -18.19 -13.19 -2.58
N SER A 253 -17.67 -11.97 -2.41
CA SER A 253 -16.41 -11.50 -2.98
C SER A 253 -15.68 -10.61 -1.97
N ILE A 254 -14.65 -9.92 -2.43
CA ILE A 254 -13.92 -8.89 -1.69
C ILE A 254 -13.75 -7.65 -2.57
N ASP A 255 -13.49 -6.50 -1.95
CA ASP A 255 -12.90 -5.34 -2.60
C ASP A 255 -11.42 -5.24 -2.22
N VAL A 256 -10.57 -4.87 -3.18
CA VAL A 256 -9.14 -4.63 -2.95
C VAL A 256 -8.81 -3.14 -3.12
N ARG A 257 -7.89 -2.64 -2.30
CA ARG A 257 -7.31 -1.30 -2.40
C ARG A 257 -5.79 -1.35 -2.24
N LEU A 258 -5.11 -0.42 -2.89
CA LEU A 258 -3.68 -0.18 -2.77
C LEU A 258 -3.47 1.04 -1.86
N ILE A 259 -2.78 0.88 -0.74
CA ILE A 259 -2.67 1.96 0.28
C ILE A 259 -1.35 2.72 0.25
N THR A 260 -0.38 2.29 -0.55
CA THR A 260 0.93 2.94 -0.69
C THR A 260 1.35 3.02 -2.15
N VAL A 261 2.01 4.11 -2.53
CA VAL A 261 2.53 4.33 -3.88
C VAL A 261 3.92 4.97 -3.81
N ARG A 262 4.88 4.20 -3.29
CA ARG A 262 6.24 4.68 -3.01
C ARG A 262 7.00 5.13 -4.26
N GLN A 263 6.72 4.49 -5.39
CA GLN A 263 7.31 4.80 -6.68
C GLN A 263 6.28 4.66 -7.80
N TYR A 264 6.13 5.72 -8.58
CA TYR A 264 5.38 5.74 -9.82
C TYR A 264 6.25 6.45 -10.86
N ARG A 265 6.77 5.68 -11.83
CA ARG A 265 7.75 6.15 -12.81
C ARG A 265 7.83 5.19 -14.01
N PRO A 266 8.46 5.60 -15.14
CA PRO A 266 8.68 4.73 -16.28
C PRO A 266 9.28 3.39 -15.87
N PHE A 267 8.73 2.30 -16.41
CA PHE A 267 9.17 0.95 -16.12
C PHE A 267 10.47 0.61 -16.85
N ILE A 268 10.62 1.12 -18.07
CA ILE A 268 11.84 1.06 -18.89
C ILE A 268 12.31 2.50 -19.10
N ALA A 269 13.62 2.70 -19.05
CA ALA A 269 14.22 3.98 -19.42
C ALA A 269 14.47 3.98 -20.93
N LEU A 270 13.85 4.94 -21.63
CA LEU A 270 14.11 5.24 -23.03
C LEU A 270 15.07 6.44 -23.11
N ALA A 271 15.78 6.60 -24.22
CA ALA A 271 16.46 7.88 -24.48
C ALA A 271 15.40 8.98 -24.70
N ASP A 272 15.75 10.24 -24.42
CA ASP A 272 14.78 11.35 -24.43
C ASP A 272 14.05 11.53 -25.78
N ASP A 273 14.68 11.13 -26.89
CA ASP A 273 14.14 11.26 -28.25
C ASP A 273 13.54 9.94 -28.80
N ASP A 274 13.60 8.84 -28.05
CA ASP A 274 13.07 7.55 -28.51
C ASP A 274 11.54 7.53 -28.42
N PRO A 275 10.82 7.32 -29.54
CA PRO A 275 9.36 7.29 -29.51
C PRO A 275 8.85 6.03 -28.82
N ILE A 276 7.76 6.16 -28.06
CA ILE A 276 6.98 5.01 -27.58
C ILE A 276 6.08 4.56 -28.74
N ASP A 277 6.57 3.59 -29.52
CA ASP A 277 5.78 2.91 -30.53
C ASP A 277 5.04 1.68 -29.96
N LEU A 278 4.28 1.01 -30.82
CA LEU A 278 3.51 -0.16 -30.42
C LEU A 278 4.42 -1.32 -29.95
N ALA A 279 5.60 -1.51 -30.55
CA ALA A 279 6.50 -2.59 -30.18
C ALA A 279 7.06 -2.37 -28.77
N VAL A 280 7.54 -1.15 -28.49
CA VAL A 280 8.02 -0.74 -27.16
C VAL A 280 6.94 -0.90 -26.09
N LEU A 281 5.71 -0.49 -26.40
CA LEU A 281 4.58 -0.64 -25.48
C LEU A 281 4.27 -2.12 -25.19
N LEU A 282 4.23 -2.97 -26.23
CA LEU A 282 3.96 -4.40 -26.09
C LEU A 282 5.07 -5.14 -25.31
N ASP A 283 6.34 -4.79 -25.55
CA ASP A 283 7.49 -5.32 -24.80
C ASP A 283 7.44 -4.89 -23.34
N THR A 284 7.10 -3.62 -23.08
CA THR A 284 6.97 -3.09 -21.72
C THR A 284 5.84 -3.79 -20.97
N LEU A 285 4.68 -4.02 -21.61
CA LEU A 285 3.57 -4.76 -21.02
C LEU A 285 3.95 -6.22 -20.73
N THR A 286 4.77 -6.84 -21.58
CA THR A 286 5.30 -8.20 -21.37
C THR A 286 6.18 -8.26 -20.13
N LEU A 287 7.15 -7.35 -20.01
CA LEU A 287 8.03 -7.25 -18.84
C LEU A 287 7.23 -6.91 -17.58
N PHE A 288 6.25 -6.00 -17.69
CA PHE A 288 5.40 -5.59 -16.58
C PHE A 288 4.53 -6.74 -16.08
N LEU A 289 3.89 -7.52 -16.96
CA LEU A 289 3.14 -8.71 -16.60
C LEU A 289 4.05 -9.72 -15.88
N LEU A 290 5.19 -10.07 -16.48
CA LEU A 290 6.10 -11.06 -15.92
C LEU A 290 6.61 -10.63 -14.54
N ARG A 291 7.05 -9.38 -14.38
CA ARG A 291 7.48 -8.86 -13.08
C ARG A 291 6.32 -8.88 -12.07
N THR A 292 5.14 -8.43 -12.47
CA THR A 292 3.98 -8.37 -11.57
C THR A 292 3.57 -9.76 -11.11
N SER A 293 3.49 -10.74 -12.02
CA SER A 293 3.11 -12.12 -11.69
C SER A 293 4.12 -12.79 -10.76
N LEU A 294 5.42 -12.53 -10.93
CA LEU A 294 6.46 -13.05 -10.05
C LEU A 294 6.33 -12.47 -8.63
N TRP A 295 6.21 -11.15 -8.49
CA TRP A 295 6.14 -10.49 -7.18
C TRP A 295 4.80 -10.73 -6.46
N MET A 296 3.69 -10.89 -7.19
CA MET A 296 2.38 -11.22 -6.60
C MET A 296 2.44 -12.55 -5.84
N ARG A 297 3.29 -13.48 -6.27
CA ARG A 297 3.40 -14.80 -5.63
C ARG A 297 4.27 -14.81 -4.38
N ILE A 298 4.81 -13.67 -3.96
CA ILE A 298 5.71 -13.58 -2.81
C ILE A 298 5.02 -12.84 -1.68
N ASP A 299 4.98 -13.49 -0.52
CA ASP A 299 4.57 -12.86 0.73
C ASP A 299 5.28 -13.56 1.91
N ARG A 300 5.09 -13.07 3.12
CA ARG A 300 5.57 -13.68 4.37
C ARG A 300 4.43 -14.35 5.10
N LEU A 301 4.72 -15.50 5.71
CA LEU A 301 3.77 -16.16 6.61
C LEU A 301 3.36 -15.19 7.72
N ASP A 302 2.05 -15.02 7.88
CA ASP A 302 1.47 -14.15 8.89
C ASP A 302 2.05 -12.71 8.81
N GLY A 303 2.41 -12.25 7.60
CA GLY A 303 2.93 -10.91 7.31
C GLY A 303 4.38 -10.63 7.74
N VAL A 304 4.95 -11.42 8.65
CA VAL A 304 6.29 -11.18 9.23
C VAL A 304 7.23 -12.39 9.23
N GLY A 305 6.70 -13.60 9.05
CA GLY A 305 7.46 -14.85 9.08
C GLY A 305 8.27 -15.13 7.82
N ASP A 306 8.48 -16.43 7.56
CA ASP A 306 9.24 -16.90 6.40
C ASP A 306 8.59 -16.48 5.08
N LEU A 307 9.42 -16.20 4.08
CA LEU A 307 8.94 -15.99 2.71
C LEU A 307 8.30 -17.27 2.18
N VAL A 308 7.19 -17.09 1.49
CA VAL A 308 6.45 -18.17 0.84
C VAL A 308 6.10 -17.80 -0.59
N TRP A 309 5.99 -18.85 -1.38
CA TRP A 309 5.57 -18.79 -2.77
C TRP A 309 4.12 -19.24 -2.90
N ALA A 310 3.24 -18.35 -3.36
CA ALA A 310 1.82 -18.62 -3.53
C ALA A 310 1.58 -19.74 -4.55
N HIS A 311 0.49 -20.49 -4.42
CA HIS A 311 0.17 -21.65 -5.26
C HIS A 311 0.01 -21.30 -6.75
N ASP A 312 0.34 -22.25 -7.64
CA ASP A 312 0.30 -22.07 -9.11
C ASP A 312 -1.07 -21.64 -9.66
N ARG A 313 -2.14 -22.04 -8.96
CA ARG A 313 -3.53 -21.72 -9.32
C ARG A 313 -3.76 -20.21 -9.51
N TYR A 314 -3.01 -19.36 -8.81
CA TYR A 314 -3.24 -17.92 -8.80
C TYR A 314 -2.75 -17.22 -10.08
N LEU A 315 -2.01 -17.92 -10.95
CA LEU A 315 -1.59 -17.36 -12.24
C LEU A 315 -2.75 -17.03 -13.17
N VAL A 316 -3.80 -17.85 -13.19
CA VAL A 316 -4.99 -17.58 -14.02
C VAL A 316 -5.73 -16.32 -13.52
N PRO A 317 -6.05 -16.18 -12.23
CA PRO A 317 -6.59 -14.93 -11.70
C PRO A 317 -5.71 -13.71 -11.94
N ILE A 318 -4.39 -13.81 -11.76
CA ILE A 318 -3.44 -12.70 -12.04
C ILE A 318 -3.56 -12.28 -13.51
N TRP A 319 -3.54 -13.24 -14.45
CA TRP A 319 -3.68 -12.98 -15.88
C TRP A 319 -5.02 -12.31 -16.22
N GLN A 320 -6.13 -12.82 -15.67
CA GLN A 320 -7.45 -12.23 -15.86
C GLN A 320 -7.53 -10.80 -15.31
N GLY A 321 -6.91 -10.56 -14.15
CA GLY A 321 -6.78 -9.23 -13.56
C GLY A 321 -6.01 -8.28 -14.46
N PHE A 322 -4.84 -8.72 -14.95
CA PHE A 322 -4.00 -7.98 -15.86
C PHE A 322 -4.76 -7.56 -17.12
N ILE A 323 -5.42 -8.48 -17.83
CA ILE A 323 -6.16 -8.16 -19.06
C ILE A 323 -7.33 -7.21 -18.81
N ARG A 324 -8.07 -7.39 -17.72
CA ARG A 324 -9.11 -6.43 -17.33
C ARG A 324 -8.53 -5.04 -17.06
N GLY A 325 -7.35 -4.97 -16.44
CA GLY A 325 -6.68 -3.71 -16.16
C GLY A 325 -6.14 -3.04 -17.42
N VAL A 326 -5.53 -3.81 -18.33
CA VAL A 326 -5.10 -3.34 -19.66
C VAL A 326 -6.28 -2.84 -20.48
N SER A 327 -7.42 -3.54 -20.45
CA SER A 327 -8.65 -3.09 -21.12
C SER A 327 -9.16 -1.76 -20.57
N ALA A 328 -9.19 -1.61 -19.24
CA ALA A 328 -9.59 -0.36 -18.60
C ALA A 328 -8.59 0.79 -18.86
N MET A 329 -7.30 0.49 -18.89
CA MET A 329 -6.23 1.41 -19.27
C MET A 329 -6.38 1.85 -20.73
N ALA A 330 -6.60 0.92 -21.66
CA ALA A 330 -6.77 1.18 -23.08
C ALA A 330 -7.97 2.10 -23.34
N GLY A 331 -9.12 1.79 -22.73
CA GLY A 331 -10.33 2.61 -22.85
C GLY A 331 -10.16 4.03 -22.32
N ARG A 332 -9.43 4.21 -21.20
CA ARG A 332 -9.11 5.54 -20.66
C ARG A 332 -8.23 6.36 -21.59
N ASN A 333 -7.29 5.71 -22.28
CA ASN A 333 -6.31 6.37 -23.13
C ASN A 333 -6.76 6.43 -24.61
N GLY A 334 -8.01 6.05 -24.91
CA GLY A 334 -8.54 6.10 -26.28
C GLY A 334 -7.84 5.13 -27.25
N LEU A 335 -7.22 4.06 -26.76
CA LEU A 335 -6.64 3.03 -27.63
C LEU A 335 -7.75 2.21 -28.32
N PRO A 336 -7.52 1.69 -29.54
CA PRO A 336 -8.51 0.91 -30.28
C PRO A 336 -9.01 -0.31 -29.50
N ALA A 337 -10.24 -0.75 -29.76
CA ALA A 337 -10.83 -1.91 -29.09
C ALA A 337 -10.01 -3.20 -29.32
N GLU A 338 -9.39 -3.31 -30.50
CA GLU A 338 -8.54 -4.41 -30.93
C GLU A 338 -7.19 -4.44 -30.20
N PHE A 339 -6.79 -3.34 -29.54
CA PHE A 339 -5.50 -3.25 -28.84
C PHE A 339 -5.35 -4.37 -27.80
N VAL A 340 -6.40 -4.64 -27.02
CA VAL A 340 -6.36 -5.69 -25.98
C VAL A 340 -6.16 -7.07 -26.60
N GLN A 341 -6.82 -7.34 -27.74
CA GLN A 341 -6.64 -8.58 -28.48
C GLN A 341 -5.21 -8.70 -29.01
N GLY A 342 -4.64 -7.60 -29.52
CA GLY A 342 -3.24 -7.53 -29.95
C GLY A 342 -2.26 -7.81 -28.82
N VAL A 343 -2.47 -7.25 -27.63
CA VAL A 343 -1.66 -7.54 -26.43
C VAL A 343 -1.72 -9.03 -26.09
N VAL A 344 -2.91 -9.63 -26.10
CA VAL A 344 -3.07 -11.07 -25.80
C VAL A 344 -2.34 -11.93 -26.83
N GLN A 345 -2.50 -11.64 -28.12
CA GLN A 345 -1.83 -12.36 -29.20
C GLN A 345 -0.30 -12.23 -29.11
N TYR A 346 0.20 -11.02 -28.83
CA TYR A 346 1.62 -10.76 -28.64
C TYR A 346 2.20 -11.57 -27.48
N LEU A 347 1.54 -11.56 -26.33
CA LEU A 347 1.96 -12.32 -25.16
C LEU A 347 1.89 -13.83 -25.39
N ALA A 348 0.85 -14.31 -26.10
CA ALA A 348 0.69 -15.73 -26.42
C ALA A 348 1.76 -16.24 -27.39
N ALA A 349 2.35 -15.37 -28.20
CA ALA A 349 3.44 -15.71 -29.12
C ALA A 349 4.78 -15.96 -28.41
N HIS A 350 4.92 -15.55 -27.14
CA HIS A 350 6.16 -15.76 -26.38
C HIS A 350 6.28 -17.21 -25.89
N PRO A 351 7.29 -17.97 -26.33
CA PRO A 351 7.52 -19.30 -25.79
C PRO A 351 7.96 -19.22 -24.31
N PRO A 352 7.71 -20.27 -23.51
CA PRO A 352 8.14 -20.30 -22.10
C PRO A 352 9.62 -20.03 -21.88
N GLY A 353 10.48 -20.39 -22.85
CA GLY A 353 11.93 -20.12 -22.79
C GLY A 353 12.24 -18.63 -22.87
N ALA A 354 11.61 -17.89 -23.78
CA ALA A 354 11.80 -16.45 -23.91
C ALA A 354 11.35 -15.72 -22.63
N LEU A 355 10.19 -16.09 -22.06
CA LEU A 355 9.73 -15.54 -20.78
C LEU A 355 10.69 -15.85 -19.63
N HIS A 356 11.32 -17.03 -19.63
CA HIS A 356 12.32 -17.38 -18.63
C HIS A 356 13.57 -16.50 -18.76
N ASP A 357 14.06 -16.28 -19.98
CA ASP A 357 15.26 -15.47 -20.21
C ASP A 357 15.02 -14.01 -19.84
N LEU A 358 13.85 -13.44 -20.17
CA LEU A 358 13.41 -12.14 -19.66
C LEU A 358 13.34 -12.11 -18.13
N GLY A 359 12.86 -13.19 -17.51
CA GLY A 359 12.83 -13.32 -16.06
C GLY A 359 14.22 -13.28 -15.42
N ILE A 360 15.21 -13.94 -16.04
CA ILE A 360 16.60 -13.88 -15.60
C ILE A 360 17.15 -12.44 -15.70
N GLN A 361 16.83 -11.72 -16.77
CA GLN A 361 17.22 -10.31 -16.93
C GLN A 361 16.56 -9.41 -15.87
N ILE A 362 15.28 -9.61 -15.55
CA ILE A 362 14.60 -8.87 -14.47
C ILE A 362 15.32 -9.10 -13.14
N LEU A 363 15.73 -10.34 -12.85
CA LEU A 363 16.43 -10.67 -11.61
C LEU A 363 17.87 -10.13 -11.56
N SER A 364 18.58 -10.05 -12.70
CA SER A 364 19.95 -9.53 -12.75
C SER A 364 20.04 -8.03 -12.45
N GLN A 365 18.94 -7.29 -12.65
CA GLN A 365 18.82 -5.88 -12.28
C GLN A 365 18.51 -5.66 -10.79
N GLN A 366 18.18 -6.72 -10.04
CA GLN A 366 17.94 -6.61 -8.60
C GLN A 366 19.25 -6.76 -7.81
N PRO A 367 19.40 -6.07 -6.66
CA PRO A 367 20.53 -6.32 -5.78
C PRO A 367 20.61 -7.80 -5.39
N GLY A 368 21.77 -8.43 -5.61
CA GLY A 368 21.99 -9.84 -5.28
C GLY A 368 21.83 -10.16 -3.80
N GLY A 369 21.50 -11.41 -3.48
CA GLY A 369 21.44 -11.92 -2.11
C GLY A 369 20.17 -11.57 -1.33
N ARG A 370 19.14 -10.99 -1.97
CA ARG A 370 17.84 -10.78 -1.34
C ARG A 370 17.03 -12.09 -1.32
N PRO A 371 16.46 -12.49 -0.16
CA PRO A 371 15.67 -13.72 -0.05
C PRO A 371 14.53 -13.83 -1.07
N GLU A 372 13.89 -12.72 -1.44
CA GLU A 372 12.85 -12.68 -2.47
C GLU A 372 13.39 -13.06 -3.85
N THR A 373 14.58 -12.57 -4.21
CA THR A 373 15.23 -12.84 -5.51
C THR A 373 15.63 -14.31 -5.63
N GLU A 374 16.12 -14.92 -4.56
CA GLU A 374 16.43 -16.35 -4.52
C GLU A 374 15.16 -17.20 -4.69
N LEU A 375 14.10 -16.89 -3.94
CA LEU A 375 12.83 -17.60 -4.04
C LEU A 375 12.22 -17.51 -5.45
N ILE A 376 12.31 -16.34 -6.10
CA ILE A 376 11.89 -16.21 -7.50
C ILE A 376 12.74 -17.11 -8.40
N ARG A 377 14.07 -17.09 -8.24
CA ARG A 377 14.99 -17.85 -9.09
C ARG A 377 14.68 -19.36 -9.05
N GLU A 378 14.42 -19.89 -7.85
CA GLU A 378 14.05 -21.29 -7.65
C GLU A 378 12.75 -21.68 -8.39
N ASN A 379 11.81 -20.74 -8.51
CA ASN A 379 10.48 -20.99 -9.09
C ASN A 379 10.35 -20.52 -10.54
N LEU A 380 11.31 -19.76 -11.07
CA LEU A 380 11.18 -18.99 -12.31
C LEU A 380 10.81 -19.87 -13.52
N ARG A 381 11.54 -20.96 -13.75
CA ARG A 381 11.30 -21.86 -14.89
C ARG A 381 9.89 -22.45 -14.88
N LYS A 382 9.40 -22.86 -13.71
CA LYS A 382 8.05 -23.39 -13.56
C LYS A 382 7.02 -22.28 -13.75
N HIS A 383 7.26 -21.11 -13.16
CA HIS A 383 6.39 -19.94 -13.29
C HIS A 383 6.18 -19.55 -14.76
N CYS A 384 7.25 -19.38 -15.54
CA CYS A 384 7.16 -18.96 -16.95
C CYS A 384 6.40 -19.97 -17.82
N LYS A 385 6.57 -21.28 -17.57
CA LYS A 385 5.78 -22.33 -18.25
C LYS A 385 4.29 -22.20 -17.96
N LEU A 386 3.93 -22.01 -16.69
CA LEU A 386 2.53 -21.89 -16.28
C LEU A 386 1.91 -20.56 -16.70
N LEU A 387 2.67 -19.46 -16.68
CA LEU A 387 2.21 -18.17 -17.19
C LEU A 387 1.94 -18.24 -18.69
N ALA A 388 2.85 -18.81 -19.48
CA ALA A 388 2.63 -19.02 -20.91
C ALA A 388 1.37 -19.85 -21.19
N ALA A 389 1.15 -20.93 -20.44
CA ALA A 389 -0.08 -21.73 -20.54
C ALA A 389 -1.34 -20.92 -20.16
N ALA A 390 -1.28 -20.12 -19.10
CA ALA A 390 -2.38 -19.25 -18.70
C ALA A 390 -2.71 -18.19 -19.77
N VAL A 391 -1.70 -17.62 -20.43
CA VAL A 391 -1.89 -16.67 -21.52
C VAL A 391 -2.49 -17.34 -22.76
N ALA A 392 -1.99 -18.53 -23.13
CA ALA A 392 -2.45 -19.27 -24.31
C ALA A 392 -3.89 -19.80 -24.18
N HIS A 393 -4.34 -20.13 -22.97
CA HIS A 393 -5.63 -20.78 -22.72
C HIS A 393 -6.63 -19.92 -21.92
N GLY A 394 -6.20 -18.75 -21.44
CA GLY A 394 -6.91 -18.00 -20.39
C GLY A 394 -7.88 -16.92 -20.84
N LEU A 395 -8.25 -16.87 -22.13
CA LEU A 395 -9.43 -16.08 -22.52
C LEU A 395 -10.68 -16.92 -22.23
N PRO A 396 -11.61 -16.49 -21.37
CA PRO A 396 -12.99 -16.92 -21.55
C PRO A 396 -13.47 -16.44 -22.93
N PRO A 397 -14.40 -17.16 -23.60
CA PRO A 397 -15.08 -16.59 -24.76
C PRO A 397 -15.71 -15.26 -24.35
N MET A 398 -15.46 -14.22 -25.14
CA MET A 398 -15.99 -12.87 -24.93
C MET A 398 -17.51 -12.84 -24.83
#